data_AF-A0A7V9LW75-F1
#
_entry.id   AF-A0A7V9LW75-F1
#
_cell.length_a   1.000
_cell.length_b   1.000
_cell.length_c   1.000
_cell.angle_alpha   90.00
_cell.angle_beta   90.00
_cell.angle_gamma   90.00
#
_symmetry.space_group_name_H-M   'P 1'
#
loop_
_entity.id
_entity.type
_entity.pdbx_description
1 polymer ?
#
loop_
_entity_poly.entity_id
_entity_poly.type
_entity_poly.pdbx_seq_one_letter_code
_entity_poly.pdbx_strand_id
1 'polypeptide(L)'
;EAFRPTYQGRATPNMGKLIGMREWETLYHGWNWADIVSDMGYVRDDGKTMTAQPHLNLDPKKMWTLDHLRRCPEMASPNVILNGMSAEERDAFKADYNRQGPAGRPASVDA
;
A
#
# COMPACT_ATOMS: atom_id res chain seq x y z
N GLU A 1 7.53 18.55 9.19
CA GLU A 1 6.43 18.49 8.20
C GLU A 1 6.99 18.52 6.79
N ALA A 2 6.67 17.52 5.97
CA ALA A 2 6.90 17.60 4.54
C ALA A 2 5.97 18.67 3.92
N PHE A 3 6.36 19.29 2.80
CA PHE A 3 5.51 20.22 2.01
C PHE A 3 5.35 21.65 2.54
N ARG A 4 6.38 22.23 3.16
CA ARG A 4 6.45 23.69 3.38
C ARG A 4 6.94 24.40 2.11
N PRO A 5 6.56 25.67 1.84
CA PRO A 5 7.08 26.46 0.71
C PRO A 5 8.62 26.55 0.69
N THR A 6 9.24 26.29 1.83
CA THR A 6 10.68 26.19 2.03
C THR A 6 11.03 24.95 2.85
N TYR A 7 11.98 24.15 2.39
CA TYR A 7 12.55 23.02 3.13
C TYR A 7 14.05 23.22 3.29
N GLN A 8 14.54 23.22 4.54
CA GLN A 8 15.95 23.49 4.89
C GLN A 8 16.52 24.75 4.20
N GLY A 9 15.73 25.83 4.18
CA GLY A 9 16.12 27.10 3.55
C GLY A 9 16.08 27.15 2.03
N ARG A 10 15.72 26.04 1.34
CA ARG A 10 15.53 26.02 -0.12
C ARG A 10 14.04 26.18 -0.45
N ALA A 11 13.73 27.04 -1.41
CA ALA A 11 12.39 27.17 -1.96
C ALA A 11 11.98 25.85 -2.62
N THR A 12 10.75 25.41 -2.37
CA THR A 12 10.20 24.20 -2.97
C THR A 12 8.99 24.56 -3.83
N PRO A 13 9.22 25.16 -5.02
CA PRO A 13 8.20 25.84 -5.82
C PRO A 13 7.08 24.93 -6.37
N ASN A 14 7.27 23.61 -6.33
CA ASN A 14 6.29 22.61 -6.73
C ASN A 14 5.47 22.05 -5.55
N MET A 15 5.89 22.31 -4.30
CA MET A 15 5.17 21.86 -3.11
C MET A 15 3.94 22.76 -2.92
N GLY A 16 2.75 22.16 -2.92
CA GLY A 16 1.46 22.86 -2.89
C GLY A 16 0.82 23.12 -4.27
N LYS A 17 1.52 22.82 -5.37
CA LYS A 17 0.94 22.87 -6.73
C LYS A 17 0.42 21.52 -7.23
N LEU A 18 0.83 20.43 -6.59
CA LEU A 18 0.39 19.09 -6.92
C LEU A 18 -0.98 18.86 -6.26
N ILE A 19 -2.00 18.68 -7.11
CA ILE A 19 -3.39 18.42 -6.73
C ILE A 19 -3.74 16.95 -6.96
N GLY A 20 -4.76 16.44 -6.27
CA GLY A 20 -5.15 15.03 -6.30
C GLY A 20 -4.39 14.17 -5.29
N MET A 21 -4.59 12.85 -5.37
CA MET A 21 -3.88 11.89 -4.52
C MET A 21 -2.55 11.52 -5.18
N ARG A 22 -1.45 11.57 -4.41
CA ARG A 22 -0.10 11.31 -4.92
C ARG A 22 0.21 9.83 -5.09
N GLU A 23 -0.40 9.00 -4.25
CA GLU A 23 -0.12 7.59 -4.15
C GLU A 23 -1.42 6.81 -3.99
N TRP A 24 -1.46 5.63 -4.61
CA TRP A 24 -2.62 4.75 -4.62
C TRP A 24 -2.92 4.22 -3.20
N GLU A 25 -1.89 4.08 -2.35
CA GLU A 25 -2.03 3.63 -0.97
C GLU A 25 -2.93 4.56 -0.16
N THR A 26 -2.76 5.87 -0.29
CA THR A 26 -3.61 6.83 0.45
C THR A 26 -4.98 6.98 -0.21
N LEU A 27 -5.07 6.93 -1.55
CA LEU A 27 -6.35 6.99 -2.26
C LEU A 27 -7.31 5.87 -1.86
N TYR A 28 -6.81 4.64 -1.74
CA TYR A 28 -7.63 3.45 -1.49
C TYR A 28 -7.51 2.90 -0.07
N HIS A 29 -7.06 3.71 0.89
CA HIS A 29 -6.94 3.24 2.27
C HIS A 29 -8.31 2.77 2.82
N GLY A 30 -8.35 1.56 3.38
CA GLY A 30 -9.57 0.94 3.91
C GLY A 30 -10.46 0.28 2.85
N TRP A 31 -10.04 0.27 1.58
CA TRP A 31 -10.78 -0.44 0.54
C TRP A 31 -10.36 -1.91 0.47
N ASN A 32 -11.29 -2.78 0.11
CA ASN A 32 -10.95 -4.16 -0.24
C ASN A 32 -10.26 -4.23 -1.61
N TRP A 33 -9.29 -5.13 -1.75
CA TRP A 33 -8.50 -5.27 -2.98
C TRP A 33 -9.33 -5.53 -4.25
N ALA A 34 -10.45 -6.24 -4.13
CA ALA A 34 -11.32 -6.48 -5.28
C ALA A 34 -11.94 -5.20 -5.82
N ASP A 35 -12.31 -4.26 -4.93
CA ASP A 35 -12.87 -2.96 -5.33
C ASP A 35 -11.80 -2.09 -5.98
N ILE A 36 -10.59 -2.08 -5.43
CA ILE A 36 -9.45 -1.34 -5.99
C ILE A 36 -9.13 -1.81 -7.41
N VAL A 37 -9.02 -3.13 -7.62
CA VAL A 37 -8.72 -3.72 -8.94
C VAL A 37 -9.85 -3.47 -9.93
N SER A 38 -11.10 -3.50 -9.48
CA SER A 38 -12.26 -3.17 -10.30
C SER A 38 -12.28 -1.69 -10.70
N ASP A 39 -12.03 -0.77 -9.76
CA ASP A 39 -12.00 0.68 -9.99
C ASP A 39 -10.91 1.09 -10.99
N MET A 40 -9.73 0.47 -10.90
CA MET A 40 -8.64 0.69 -11.85
C MET A 40 -8.87 0.04 -13.23
N GLY A 41 -9.94 -0.75 -13.40
CA GLY A 41 -10.24 -1.42 -14.66
C GLY A 41 -9.32 -2.62 -14.97
N TYR A 42 -8.71 -3.23 -13.96
CA TYR A 42 -7.80 -4.38 -14.13
C TYR A 42 -8.51 -5.73 -14.12
N VAL A 43 -9.69 -5.77 -14.75
CA VAL A 43 -10.48 -6.96 -15.03
C VAL A 43 -10.59 -7.17 -16.54
N ARG A 44 -10.73 -8.42 -16.97
CA ARG A 44 -11.02 -8.76 -18.36
C ARG A 44 -12.49 -8.49 -18.70
N ASP A 45 -12.84 -8.71 -19.95
CA ASP A 45 -14.19 -8.51 -20.53
C ASP A 45 -15.31 -9.28 -19.79
N ASP A 46 -14.97 -10.33 -19.04
CA ASP A 46 -15.93 -11.08 -18.21
C ASP A 46 -16.27 -10.38 -16.88
N GLY A 47 -15.68 -9.21 -16.62
CA GLY A 47 -15.93 -8.36 -15.46
C GLY A 47 -15.42 -8.91 -14.13
N LYS A 48 -14.71 -10.05 -14.11
CA LYS A 48 -14.29 -10.69 -12.85
C LYS A 48 -12.90 -11.30 -12.88
N THR A 49 -12.39 -11.72 -14.03
CA THR A 49 -11.08 -12.36 -14.11
C THR A 49 -10.00 -11.28 -14.17
N MET A 50 -9.05 -11.29 -13.24
CA MET A 50 -8.05 -10.24 -13.09
C MET A 50 -7.04 -10.23 -14.23
N THR A 51 -6.73 -9.08 -14.81
CA THR A 51 -5.70 -8.98 -15.86
C THR A 51 -4.34 -9.47 -15.35
N ALA A 52 -3.94 -9.03 -14.16
CA ALA A 52 -2.74 -9.53 -13.49
C ALA A 52 -2.95 -10.95 -12.95
N GLN A 53 -1.93 -11.80 -13.11
CA GLN A 53 -1.92 -13.18 -12.62
C GLN A 53 -0.61 -13.46 -11.89
N PRO A 54 -0.62 -14.22 -10.77
CA PRO A 54 0.59 -14.56 -10.04
C PRO A 54 1.40 -15.68 -10.75
N HIS A 55 0.92 -16.19 -11.87
CA HIS A 55 1.55 -17.22 -12.68
C HIS A 55 1.19 -17.08 -14.15
N LEU A 56 1.97 -17.72 -15.02
CA LEU A 56 1.77 -17.70 -16.48
C LEU A 56 0.83 -18.80 -16.99
N ASN A 57 0.23 -19.62 -16.11
CA ASN A 57 -0.78 -20.59 -16.53
C ASN A 57 -2.13 -19.88 -16.75
N LEU A 58 -2.53 -19.73 -18.01
CA LEU A 58 -3.74 -19.01 -18.41
C LEU A 58 -4.93 -19.94 -18.70
N ASP A 59 -4.94 -21.16 -18.17
CA ASP A 59 -6.17 -21.96 -18.10
C ASP A 59 -7.21 -21.18 -17.26
N PRO A 60 -8.38 -20.83 -17.82
CA PRO A 60 -9.41 -20.06 -17.11
C PRO A 60 -9.78 -20.60 -15.73
N LYS A 61 -9.67 -21.92 -15.52
CA LYS A 61 -9.97 -22.55 -14.21
C LYS A 61 -8.95 -22.24 -13.13
N LYS A 62 -7.74 -21.82 -13.51
CA LYS A 62 -6.63 -21.52 -12.60
C LYS A 62 -6.41 -20.01 -12.43
N MET A 63 -7.06 -19.20 -13.24
CA MET A 63 -6.87 -17.76 -13.21
C MET A 63 -7.53 -17.14 -12.00
N TRP A 64 -6.83 -16.18 -11.40
CA TRP A 64 -7.35 -15.40 -10.28
C TRP A 64 -8.46 -14.46 -10.75
N THR A 65 -9.60 -14.55 -10.05
CA THR A 65 -10.72 -13.61 -10.12
C THR A 65 -10.73 -12.65 -8.92
N LEU A 66 -11.60 -11.63 -9.01
CA LEU A 66 -11.92 -10.73 -7.89
C LEU A 66 -12.32 -11.47 -6.60
N ASP A 67 -12.92 -12.67 -6.69
CA ASP A 67 -13.29 -13.47 -5.52
C ASP A 67 -12.08 -13.91 -4.68
N HIS A 68 -10.90 -14.05 -5.29
CA HIS A 68 -9.67 -14.31 -4.53
C HIS A 68 -9.24 -13.07 -3.77
N LEU A 69 -9.31 -11.89 -4.38
CA LEU A 69 -8.97 -10.62 -3.74
C LEU A 69 -9.98 -10.22 -2.66
N ARG A 70 -11.24 -10.62 -2.77
CA ARG A 70 -12.24 -10.44 -1.70
C ARG A 70 -11.80 -11.07 -0.38
N ARG A 71 -10.93 -12.08 -0.40
CA ARG A 71 -10.41 -12.76 0.79
C ARG A 71 -9.21 -12.02 1.41
N CYS A 72 -8.62 -11.07 0.70
CA CYS A 72 -7.52 -10.26 1.22
C CYS A 72 -8.05 -9.21 2.20
N PRO A 73 -7.26 -8.83 3.22
CA PRO A 73 -7.60 -7.71 4.09
C PRO A 73 -7.67 -6.41 3.30
N GLU A 74 -8.30 -5.40 3.88
CA GLU A 74 -8.33 -4.05 3.30
C GLU A 74 -6.91 -3.50 3.12
N MET A 75 -6.76 -2.61 2.14
CA MET A 75 -5.49 -1.97 1.86
C MET A 75 -5.15 -0.93 2.93
N ALA A 76 -3.98 -1.14 3.55
CA ALA A 76 -3.47 -0.32 4.63
C ALA A 76 -2.40 0.65 4.10
N SER A 77 -2.69 1.96 4.11
CA SER A 77 -1.70 2.97 3.76
C SER A 77 -0.74 3.16 4.93
N PRO A 78 0.58 2.95 4.74
CA PRO A 78 1.54 3.28 5.77
C PRO A 78 1.56 4.78 6.05
N ASN A 79 1.28 5.63 5.06
CA ASN A 79 1.21 7.07 5.26
C ASN A 79 0.03 7.47 6.14
N VAL A 80 -1.17 6.92 5.92
CA VAL A 80 -2.32 7.25 6.78
C VAL A 80 -2.10 6.72 8.19
N ILE A 81 -1.67 5.46 8.32
CA ILE A 81 -1.50 4.80 9.62
C ILE A 81 -0.41 5.48 10.46
N LEU A 82 0.80 5.66 9.90
CA LEU A 82 1.92 6.23 10.66
C LEU A 82 1.74 7.72 10.98
N ASN A 83 1.02 8.46 10.14
CA ASN A 83 0.70 9.86 10.43
C ASN A 83 -0.40 10.00 11.49
N GLY A 84 -1.30 9.01 11.61
CA GLY A 84 -2.31 8.95 12.67
C GLY A 84 -1.76 8.58 14.05
N MET A 85 -0.57 7.97 14.10
CA MET A 85 0.10 7.61 15.36
C MET A 85 0.66 8.82 16.12
N SER A 86 0.67 8.72 17.45
CA SER A 86 1.45 9.58 18.33
C SER A 86 2.95 9.41 18.10
N ALA A 87 3.77 10.29 18.69
CA ALA A 87 5.22 10.14 18.62
C ALA A 87 5.68 8.84 19.28
N GLU A 88 5.12 8.51 20.45
CA GLU A 88 5.42 7.32 21.22
C GLU A 88 5.03 6.04 20.47
N GLU A 89 3.84 6.02 19.87
CA GLU A 89 3.37 4.88 19.06
C GLU A 89 4.26 4.67 17.83
N ARG A 90 4.67 5.75 17.17
CA ARG A 90 5.56 5.68 16.01
C ARG A 90 6.96 5.17 16.38
N ASP A 91 7.49 5.59 17.52
CA ASP A 91 8.78 5.12 18.04
C ASP A 91 8.71 3.63 18.42
N ALA A 92 7.62 3.20 19.05
CA ALA A 92 7.39 1.79 19.37
C ALA A 92 7.28 0.92 18.10
N PHE A 93 6.54 1.37 17.08
CA PHE A 93 6.43 0.69 15.79
C PHE A 93 7.79 0.56 15.11
N LYS A 94 8.59 1.64 15.09
CA LYS A 94 9.94 1.63 14.50
C LYS A 94 10.87 0.65 15.23
N ALA A 95 10.82 0.61 16.55
CA ALA A 95 11.60 -0.31 17.36
C ALA A 95 11.22 -1.77 17.07
N ASP A 96 9.92 -2.06 16.89
CA ASP A 96 9.45 -3.38 16.48
C ASP A 96 9.92 -3.77 15.08
N TYR A 97 9.68 -2.88 14.10
CA TYR A 97 10.07 -3.09 12.70
C TYR A 97 11.57 -3.41 12.56
N ASN A 98 12.43 -2.65 13.24
CA ASN A 98 13.89 -2.85 13.20
C ASN A 98 14.33 -4.16 13.84
N ARG A 99 13.54 -4.73 14.75
CA ARG A 99 13.82 -6.04 15.37
C ARG A 99 13.50 -7.18 14.40
N GLN A 100 12.59 -6.95 13.47
CA GLN A 100 12.23 -7.93 12.47
C GLN A 100 13.31 -8.01 11.38
N GLY A 101 13.61 -9.22 10.92
CA GLY A 101 14.49 -9.52 9.81
C GLY A 101 13.72 -9.81 8.52
N PRO A 102 14.37 -10.40 7.50
CA PRO A 102 13.76 -10.69 6.22
C PRO A 102 12.43 -11.44 6.34
N ALA A 103 11.43 -11.02 5.56
CA ALA A 103 10.07 -11.58 5.57
C ALA A 103 9.36 -11.54 6.95
N GLY A 104 9.69 -10.56 7.80
CA GLY A 104 9.01 -10.35 9.09
C GLY A 104 9.43 -11.37 10.17
N ARG A 105 10.60 -12.00 10.03
CA ARG A 105 11.12 -12.95 11.01
C ARG A 105 12.18 -12.28 11.85
N PRO A 106 12.03 -12.17 13.18
CA PRO A 106 13.06 -11.58 14.04
C PRO A 106 14.43 -12.19 13.78
N ALA A 107 15.47 -11.35 13.78
CA ALA A 107 16.84 -11.85 13.76
C ALA A 107 17.06 -12.74 15.01
N SER A 108 17.89 -13.78 14.87
CA SER A 108 18.28 -14.60 16.02
C SER A 108 18.88 -13.70 17.11
N VAL A 109 18.53 -13.95 18.37
CA VAL A 109 19.10 -13.24 19.52
C VAL A 109 20.53 -13.68 19.85
N ASP A 110 21.03 -14.72 19.17
CA ASP A 110 22.33 -15.36 19.40
C ASP A 110 23.43 -14.92 18.39
N ALA A 111 23.34 -13.71 17.83
CA ALA A 111 24.34 -13.17 16.87
C ALA A 111 25.32 -12.18 17.50
#